data_AF-A0A510HL10-F1
#
_entry.id   AF-A0A510HL10-F1
#
_cell.length_a   1.000
_cell.length_b   1.000
_cell.length_c   1.000
_cell.angle_alpha   90.00
_cell.angle_beta   90.00
_cell.angle_gamma   90.00
#
_symmetry.space_group_name_H-M   'P 1'
#
loop_
_entity.id
_entity.type
_entity.pdbx_description
1 polymer ?
#
loop_
_entity_poly.entity_id
_entity_poly.type
_entity_poly.pdbx_seq_one_letter_code
_entity_poly.pdbx_strand_id
1 'polypeptide(L)'
;MNEANFSPWLVGIMLSGALAAAMSTGSNLAHTASTVLVRDLFVAVFRQDMPERQVVLLTKIFVVVISVVAYVLALFNPASLVGLLLGAYGAVVQFFPLIVAVFFWKRATKAGAFAGLISGSAVMLYFSFLAPPPFEIHAGIWGLLANTVALVAVSLLTEPMPEEHVERFVEGSKASLEEISGPPRPDASTA
;
A
#
# COMPACT_ATOMS: atom_id res chain seq x y z
N MET A 1 1.60 -1.28 -41.87
CA MET A 1 0.54 -1.35 -40.85
C MET A 1 0.18 0.08 -40.45
N ASN A 2 -0.66 0.77 -41.22
CA ASN A 2 -1.07 2.16 -40.93
C ASN A 2 -2.56 2.29 -41.28
N GLU A 3 -3.45 2.01 -40.32
CA GLU A 3 -4.89 2.23 -40.47
C GLU A 3 -5.45 2.76 -39.15
N ALA A 4 -5.14 4.04 -38.91
CA ALA A 4 -5.80 4.87 -37.92
C ALA A 4 -5.72 6.32 -38.43
N ASN A 5 -6.43 6.62 -39.52
CA ASN A 5 -6.59 7.97 -40.05
C ASN A 5 -7.53 8.79 -39.14
N PHE A 6 -7.16 8.93 -37.86
CA PHE A 6 -7.88 9.81 -36.94
C PHE A 6 -7.56 11.27 -37.29
N SER A 7 -8.57 12.13 -37.19
CA SER A 7 -8.37 13.56 -37.42
C SER A 7 -7.37 14.12 -36.40
N PRO A 8 -6.46 15.04 -36.79
CA PRO A 8 -5.43 15.58 -35.88
C PRO A 8 -5.98 16.14 -34.55
N TRP A 9 -7.18 16.73 -34.57
CA TRP A 9 -7.82 17.24 -33.36
C TRP A 9 -8.23 16.12 -32.40
N LEU A 10 -8.67 14.97 -32.92
CA LEU A 10 -9.07 13.81 -32.11
C LEU A 10 -7.84 13.17 -31.46
N VAL A 11 -6.74 13.05 -32.20
CA VAL A 11 -5.45 12.59 -31.64
C VAL A 11 -4.98 13.52 -30.53
N GLY A 12 -5.11 14.84 -30.71
CA GLY A 12 -4.78 15.83 -29.67
C GLY A 12 -5.59 15.65 -28.37
N ILE A 13 -6.90 15.41 -28.48
CA ILE A 13 -7.77 15.16 -27.32
C ILE A 13 -7.44 13.81 -26.66
N MET A 14 -7.16 12.76 -27.45
CA MET A 14 -6.80 11.45 -26.90
C MET A 14 -5.49 11.50 -26.11
N LEU A 15 -4.47 12.17 -26.65
CA LEU A 15 -3.17 12.31 -25.98
C LEU A 15 -3.25 13.18 -24.74
N SER A 16 -4.02 14.28 -24.77
CA SER A 16 -4.23 15.11 -23.58
C SER A 16 -4.99 14.38 -22.48
N GLY A 17 -6.01 13.58 -22.85
CA GLY A 17 -6.75 12.71 -21.93
C GLY A 17 -5.85 11.64 -21.30
N ALA A 18 -5.03 10.96 -22.11
CA ALA A 18 -4.08 9.97 -21.62
C ALA A 18 -3.04 10.58 -20.67
N LEU A 19 -2.52 11.77 -21.00
CA LEU A 19 -1.58 12.50 -20.15
C LEU A 19 -2.24 12.95 -18.84
N ALA A 20 -3.46 13.48 -18.90
CA ALA A 20 -4.23 13.88 -17.72
C ALA A 20 -4.49 12.70 -16.78
N ALA A 21 -4.88 11.54 -17.34
CA ALA A 21 -5.07 10.31 -16.57
C ALA A 21 -3.77 9.89 -15.86
N ALA A 22 -2.65 9.84 -16.58
CA ALA A 22 -1.35 9.48 -16.01
C ALA A 22 -0.90 10.46 -14.91
N MET A 23 -1.10 11.77 -15.10
CA MET A 23 -0.77 12.79 -14.09
C MET A 23 -1.65 12.67 -12.84
N SER A 24 -2.94 12.30 -12.98
CA SER A 24 -3.85 12.11 -11.83
C SER A 24 -3.39 10.96 -10.92
N THR A 25 -2.97 9.83 -11.51
CA THR A 25 -2.44 8.69 -10.75
C THR A 25 -1.06 9.00 -10.19
N GLY A 26 -0.17 9.57 -11.00
CA GLY A 26 1.20 9.87 -10.60
C GLY A 26 1.26 10.88 -9.45
N SER A 27 0.45 11.93 -9.50
CA SER A 27 0.37 12.93 -8.42
C SER A 27 -0.13 12.34 -7.11
N ASN A 28 -1.16 11.48 -7.16
CA ASN A 28 -1.66 10.79 -5.98
C ASN A 28 -0.59 9.87 -5.39
N LEU A 29 0.08 9.04 -6.20
CA LEU A 29 1.13 8.14 -5.73
C LEU A 29 2.31 8.90 -5.09
N ALA A 30 2.79 9.97 -5.73
CA ALA A 30 3.87 10.80 -5.17
C ALA A 30 3.45 11.48 -3.87
N HIS A 31 2.22 11.99 -3.79
CA HIS A 31 1.69 12.63 -2.60
C HIS A 31 1.48 11.65 -1.44
N THR A 32 0.87 10.49 -1.70
CA THR A 32 0.69 9.43 -0.71
C THR A 32 2.02 8.93 -0.20
N ALA A 33 2.99 8.62 -1.08
CA ALA A 33 4.32 8.17 -0.67
C ALA A 33 5.03 9.20 0.20
N SER A 34 4.93 10.49 -0.14
CA SER A 34 5.52 11.57 0.64
C SER A 34 4.87 11.71 2.01
N THR A 35 3.55 11.56 2.08
CA THR A 35 2.79 11.66 3.33
C THR A 35 3.13 10.51 4.26
N VAL A 36 3.20 9.28 3.74
CA VAL A 36 3.63 8.09 4.48
C VAL A 36 5.06 8.25 4.99
N LEU A 37 6.00 8.70 4.15
CA LEU A 37 7.38 8.94 4.60
C LEU A 37 7.47 10.02 5.68
N VAL A 38 6.70 11.10 5.58
CA VAL A 38 6.74 12.15 6.61
C VAL A 38 6.08 11.70 7.90
N ARG A 39 4.87 11.13 7.85
CA ARG A 39 4.12 10.79 9.06
C ARG A 39 4.61 9.50 9.71
N ASP A 40 4.82 8.45 8.92
CA ASP A 40 5.08 7.10 9.44
C ASP A 40 6.57 6.86 9.68
N LEU A 41 7.45 7.51 8.93
CA LEU A 41 8.89 7.41 9.14
C LEU A 41 9.42 8.62 9.93
N PHE A 42 9.23 9.85 9.44
CA PHE A 42 9.88 11.01 10.06
C PHE A 42 9.26 11.40 11.41
N VAL A 43 7.94 11.64 11.46
CA VAL A 43 7.27 12.06 12.70
C VAL A 43 7.24 10.92 13.73
N ALA A 44 6.85 9.72 13.31
CA ALA A 44 6.72 8.59 14.23
C ALA A 44 8.06 8.08 14.79
N VAL A 45 9.13 7.99 13.98
CA VAL A 45 10.43 7.50 14.45
C VAL A 45 11.17 8.54 15.30
N PHE A 46 11.17 9.81 14.87
CA PHE A 46 11.87 10.86 15.61
C PHE A 46 11.04 11.44 16.77
N ARG A 47 9.80 10.96 16.99
CA ARG A 47 8.87 11.40 18.03
C ARG A 47 8.79 12.92 18.14
N GLN A 48 8.71 13.59 17.01
CA GLN A 48 8.66 15.05 16.98
C GLN A 48 7.23 15.52 17.07
N ASP A 49 6.91 16.31 18.09
CA ASP A 49 5.71 17.14 18.11
C ASP A 49 5.88 18.28 17.10
N MET A 50 5.70 17.96 15.82
CA MET A 50 5.75 18.95 14.75
C MET A 50 4.39 19.62 14.61
N PRO A 51 4.36 20.97 14.50
CA PRO A 51 3.13 21.66 14.13
C PRO A 51 2.71 21.25 12.71
N GLU A 52 1.40 21.11 12.48
CA GLU A 52 0.83 20.63 11.21
C GLU A 52 1.36 21.40 9.98
N ARG A 53 1.63 22.70 10.14
CA ARG A 53 2.22 23.54 9.09
C ARG A 53 3.59 23.03 8.62
N GLN A 54 4.42 22.53 9.54
CA GLN A 54 5.73 21.95 9.20
C GLN A 54 5.58 20.59 8.54
N VAL A 55 4.64 19.75 9.00
CA VAL A 55 4.33 18.45 8.37
C VAL A 55 3.90 18.64 6.91
N VAL A 56 3.04 19.62 6.64
CA VAL A 56 2.61 19.96 5.27
C VAL A 56 3.78 20.47 4.43
N LEU A 57 4.62 21.36 4.97
CA LEU A 57 5.80 21.86 4.25
C LEU A 57 6.74 20.70 3.88
N LEU A 58 7.03 19.83 4.85
CA LEU A 58 7.92 18.71 4.66
C LEU A 58 7.35 17.73 3.64
N THR A 59 6.05 17.45 3.70
CA THR A 59 5.35 16.62 2.70
C THR A 59 5.53 17.18 1.29
N LYS A 60 5.36 18.50 1.09
CA LYS A 60 5.57 19.14 -0.22
C LYS A 60 7.01 19.01 -0.71
N ILE A 61 8.00 19.12 0.18
CA ILE A 61 9.41 18.93 -0.17
C ILE A 61 9.64 17.47 -0.61
N PHE A 62 9.14 16.51 0.15
CA PHE A 62 9.28 15.09 -0.20
C PHE A 62 8.58 14.73 -1.51
N VAL A 63 7.46 15.37 -1.86
CA VAL A 63 6.82 15.18 -3.18
C VAL A 63 7.79 15.50 -4.31
N VAL A 64 8.49 16.62 -4.20
CA VAL A 64 9.49 17.02 -5.22
C VAL A 64 10.66 16.03 -5.23
N VAL A 65 11.19 15.68 -4.05
CA VAL A 65 12.32 14.75 -3.93
C VAL A 65 12.00 13.38 -4.53
N ILE A 66 10.86 12.78 -4.16
CA ILE A 66 10.43 11.48 -4.68
C ILE A 66 10.20 11.55 -6.19
N SER A 67 9.59 12.64 -6.68
CA SER A 67 9.35 12.83 -8.12
C SER A 67 10.65 12.92 -8.91
N VAL A 68 11.66 13.63 -8.40
CA VAL A 68 12.99 13.73 -9.02
C VAL A 68 13.68 12.37 -9.00
N VAL A 69 13.66 11.64 -7.89
CA VAL A 69 14.24 10.29 -7.80
C VAL A 69 13.56 9.34 -8.77
N ALA A 70 12.22 9.34 -8.82
CA ALA A 70 11.46 8.52 -9.75
C ALA A 70 11.78 8.87 -11.22
N TYR A 71 11.89 10.15 -11.56
CA TYR A 71 12.28 10.60 -12.90
C TYR A 71 13.69 10.12 -13.28
N VAL A 72 14.66 10.27 -12.37
CA VAL A 72 16.03 9.78 -12.59
C VAL A 72 16.04 8.26 -12.79
N LEU A 73 15.36 7.51 -11.92
CA LEU A 73 15.25 6.05 -12.08
C LEU A 73 14.60 5.67 -13.41
N ALA A 74 13.58 6.41 -13.86
CA ALA A 74 12.93 6.18 -15.15
C ALA A 74 13.87 6.38 -16.35
N LEU A 75 14.86 7.28 -16.26
CA LEU A 75 15.86 7.49 -17.32
C LEU A 75 16.87 6.34 -17.42
N PHE A 76 17.21 5.71 -16.29
CA PHE A 76 18.25 4.68 -16.21
C PHE A 76 17.71 3.25 -16.22
N ASN A 77 16.39 3.03 -16.21
CA ASN A 77 15.84 1.69 -16.09
C ASN A 77 15.75 0.96 -17.44
N PRO A 78 16.49 -0.14 -17.65
CA PRO A 78 16.37 -0.95 -18.86
C PRO A 78 15.19 -1.93 -18.82
N ALA A 79 14.53 -2.10 -17.67
CA ALA A 79 13.43 -3.05 -17.51
C ALA A 79 12.12 -2.50 -18.05
N SER A 80 11.22 -3.40 -18.47
CA SER A 80 9.87 -3.02 -18.84
C SER A 80 9.11 -2.46 -17.63
N LEU A 81 8.25 -1.46 -17.87
CA LEU A 81 7.35 -0.93 -16.82
C LEU A 81 6.54 -2.04 -16.14
N VAL A 82 6.14 -3.05 -16.92
CA VAL A 82 5.42 -4.22 -16.42
C VAL A 82 6.28 -5.04 -15.46
N GLY A 83 7.57 -5.26 -15.78
CA GLY A 83 8.49 -5.99 -14.89
C GLY A 83 8.74 -5.28 -13.57
N LEU A 84 8.90 -3.96 -13.60
CA LEU A 84 9.02 -3.14 -12.38
C LEU A 84 7.76 -3.20 -11.53
N LEU A 85 6.59 -3.11 -12.18
CA LEU A 85 5.30 -3.19 -11.51
C LEU A 85 5.12 -4.56 -10.84
N LEU A 86 5.39 -5.64 -11.56
CA LEU A 86 5.29 -7.01 -11.04
C LEU A 86 6.25 -7.24 -9.86
N GLY A 87 7.50 -6.76 -9.96
CA GLY A 87 8.47 -6.84 -8.87
C GLY A 87 8.01 -6.08 -7.62
N ALA A 88 7.56 -4.83 -7.77
CA ALA A 88 7.09 -4.02 -6.65
C ALA A 88 5.83 -4.60 -6.00
N TYR A 89 4.83 -4.96 -6.81
CA TYR A 89 3.57 -5.51 -6.30
C TYR A 89 3.71 -6.92 -5.73
N GLY A 90 4.73 -7.68 -6.13
CA GLY A 90 5.07 -8.96 -5.51
C GLY A 90 5.45 -8.84 -4.03
N ALA A 91 6.02 -7.70 -3.62
CA ALA A 91 6.26 -7.41 -2.20
C ALA A 91 5.01 -6.83 -1.52
N VAL A 92 4.27 -5.94 -2.19
CA VAL A 92 3.05 -5.31 -1.65
C VAL A 92 1.97 -6.35 -1.32
N VAL A 93 1.80 -7.38 -2.16
CA VAL A 93 0.80 -8.42 -1.94
C VAL A 93 1.03 -9.20 -0.64
N GLN A 94 2.22 -9.16 -0.05
CA GLN A 94 2.52 -9.85 1.21
C GLN A 94 1.83 -9.22 2.43
N PHE A 95 1.31 -8.01 2.31
CA PHE A 95 0.46 -7.45 3.36
C PHE A 95 -0.96 -8.03 3.34
N PHE A 96 -1.38 -8.67 2.24
CA PHE A 96 -2.75 -9.17 2.07
C PHE A 96 -3.19 -10.18 3.14
N PRO A 97 -2.43 -11.25 3.47
CA PRO A 97 -2.86 -12.23 4.47
C PRO A 97 -3.02 -11.60 5.86
N LEU A 98 -2.16 -10.62 6.18
CA LEU A 98 -2.23 -9.88 7.44
C LEU A 98 -3.51 -9.04 7.52
N ILE A 99 -3.82 -8.28 6.46
CA ILE A 99 -5.04 -7.45 6.42
C ILE A 99 -6.28 -8.33 6.59
N VAL A 100 -6.35 -9.44 5.85
CA VAL A 100 -7.46 -10.39 5.96
C VAL A 100 -7.55 -10.98 7.37
N ALA A 101 -6.43 -11.39 7.95
CA ALA A 101 -6.39 -11.95 9.30
C ALA A 101 -6.86 -10.93 10.36
N VAL A 102 -6.49 -9.65 10.25
CA VAL A 102 -6.91 -8.60 11.17
C VAL A 102 -8.43 -8.41 11.18
N PHE A 103 -9.09 -8.48 10.02
CA PHE A 103 -10.54 -8.27 9.93
C PHE A 103 -11.37 -9.53 10.23
N PHE A 104 -10.88 -10.72 9.85
CA PHE A 104 -11.69 -11.94 9.86
C PHE A 104 -11.22 -13.01 10.85
N TRP A 105 -10.02 -12.87 11.45
CA TRP A 105 -9.46 -13.90 12.31
C TRP A 105 -9.01 -13.35 13.68
N LYS A 106 -9.88 -13.50 14.68
CA LYS A 106 -9.64 -13.06 16.07
C LYS A 106 -8.38 -13.64 16.72
N ARG A 107 -7.88 -14.78 16.22
CA ARG A 107 -6.70 -15.47 16.75
C ARG A 107 -5.39 -15.06 16.06
N ALA A 108 -5.42 -14.10 15.14
CA ALA A 108 -4.21 -13.58 14.53
C ALA A 108 -3.29 -12.95 15.59
N THR A 109 -2.01 -13.33 15.60
CA THR A 109 -1.02 -12.85 16.57
C THR A 109 0.03 -11.96 15.91
N LYS A 110 0.62 -11.03 16.66
CA LYS A 110 1.74 -10.20 16.18
C LYS A 110 2.90 -11.06 15.68
N ALA A 111 3.25 -12.12 16.41
CA ALA A 111 4.32 -13.03 16.03
C ALA A 111 4.03 -13.74 14.70
N GLY A 112 2.78 -14.20 14.49
CA GLY A 112 2.37 -14.80 13.22
C GLY A 112 2.37 -13.80 12.05
N ALA A 113 1.93 -12.57 12.29
CA ALA A 113 1.99 -11.49 11.30
C ALA A 113 3.43 -11.24 10.81
N PHE A 114 4.39 -11.09 11.73
CA PHE A 114 5.79 -10.87 11.37
C PHE A 114 6.43 -12.10 10.71
N ALA A 115 6.17 -13.30 11.23
CA ALA A 115 6.70 -14.53 10.65
C ALA A 115 6.17 -14.76 9.23
N GLY A 116 4.87 -14.50 8.99
CA GLY A 116 4.26 -14.52 7.67
C GLY A 116 4.89 -13.53 6.71
N LEU A 117 5.00 -12.27 7.12
CA LEU A 117 5.54 -11.21 6.26
C LEU A 117 7.01 -11.47 5.90
N ILE A 118 7.84 -11.89 6.85
CA ILE A 118 9.26 -12.19 6.63
C ILE A 118 9.42 -13.40 5.72
N SER A 119 8.73 -14.51 6.02
CA SER A 119 8.83 -15.75 5.23
C SER A 119 8.34 -15.55 3.79
N GLY A 120 7.20 -14.88 3.61
CA GLY A 120 6.65 -14.61 2.28
C GLY A 120 7.52 -13.66 1.46
N SER A 121 8.08 -12.63 2.09
CA SER A 121 9.00 -11.71 1.41
C SER A 121 10.29 -12.42 1.03
N ALA A 122 10.83 -13.28 1.89
CA ALA A 122 12.03 -14.06 1.60
C ALA A 122 11.82 -15.03 0.42
N VAL A 123 10.68 -15.74 0.38
CA VAL A 123 10.34 -16.65 -0.72
C VAL A 123 10.13 -15.89 -2.04
N MET A 124 9.47 -14.73 -2.00
CA MET A 124 9.31 -13.88 -3.18
C MET A 124 10.67 -13.41 -3.71
N LEU A 125 11.55 -12.89 -2.85
CA LEU A 125 12.90 -12.46 -3.24
C LEU A 125 13.74 -13.61 -3.78
N TYR A 126 13.63 -14.79 -3.19
CA TYR A 126 14.31 -15.99 -3.66
C TYR A 126 13.93 -16.33 -5.11
N PHE A 127 12.63 -16.35 -5.43
CA PHE A 127 12.17 -16.63 -6.79
C PHE A 127 12.29 -15.45 -7.76
N SER A 128 12.54 -14.23 -7.27
CA SER A 128 12.81 -13.08 -8.13
C SER A 128 14.28 -12.95 -8.52
N PHE A 129 15.22 -13.40 -7.67
CA PHE A 129 16.66 -13.15 -7.88
C PHE A 129 17.53 -14.41 -7.95
N LEU A 130 17.16 -15.51 -7.31
CA LEU A 130 18.01 -16.69 -7.16
C LEU A 130 17.54 -17.89 -7.99
N ALA A 131 16.24 -18.08 -8.16
CA ALA A 131 15.68 -19.21 -8.89
C ALA A 131 14.45 -18.80 -9.71
N PRO A 132 14.23 -19.37 -10.90
CA PRO A 132 12.96 -19.16 -11.62
C PRO A 132 11.80 -19.77 -10.82
N PRO A 133 10.65 -19.10 -10.76
CA PRO A 133 9.51 -19.64 -10.03
C PRO A 133 8.96 -20.89 -10.73
N PRO A 134 8.51 -21.90 -9.95
CA PRO A 134 7.95 -23.11 -10.53
C PRO A 134 6.59 -22.82 -11.18
N PHE A 135 6.28 -23.59 -12.23
CA PHE A 135 5.03 -23.54 -13.00
C PHE A 135 4.74 -22.20 -13.71
N GLU A 136 5.76 -21.36 -13.93
CA GLU A 136 5.62 -20.02 -14.55
C GLU A 136 4.67 -19.09 -13.77
N ILE A 137 4.39 -19.43 -12.51
CA ILE A 137 3.57 -18.62 -11.60
C ILE A 137 4.43 -17.50 -11.03
N HIS A 138 3.90 -16.28 -10.94
CA HIS A 138 4.64 -15.14 -10.42
C HIS A 138 5.19 -15.39 -8.99
N ALA A 139 6.45 -15.00 -8.74
CA ALA A 139 7.15 -15.21 -7.46
C ALA A 139 6.37 -14.70 -6.22
N GLY A 140 5.62 -13.60 -6.38
CA GLY A 140 4.76 -13.05 -5.34
C GLY A 140 3.69 -14.03 -4.83
N ILE A 141 3.15 -14.90 -5.70
CA ILE A 141 2.11 -15.88 -5.31
C ILE A 141 2.73 -16.98 -4.43
N TRP A 142 3.91 -17.47 -4.77
CA TRP A 142 4.65 -18.43 -3.93
C TRP A 142 5.00 -17.85 -2.56
N GLY A 143 5.43 -16.59 -2.54
CA GLY A 143 5.64 -15.89 -1.30
C GLY A 143 4.34 -15.72 -0.51
N LEU A 144 3.21 -15.41 -1.17
CA LEU A 144 1.92 -15.24 -0.52
C LEU A 144 1.46 -16.53 0.17
N LEU A 145 1.63 -17.68 -0.51
CA LEU A 145 1.35 -18.99 0.08
C LEU A 145 2.21 -19.25 1.31
N ALA A 146 3.52 -19.03 1.22
CA ALA A 146 4.43 -19.18 2.35
C ALA A 146 4.05 -18.27 3.52
N ASN A 147 3.69 -17.01 3.22
CA ASN A 147 3.22 -16.04 4.20
C ASN A 147 1.98 -16.52 4.93
N THR A 148 0.92 -16.92 4.19
CA THR A 148 -0.32 -17.38 4.79
C THR A 148 -0.10 -18.60 5.66
N VAL A 149 0.70 -19.57 5.21
CA VAL A 149 1.03 -20.76 6.00
C VAL A 149 1.77 -20.39 7.27
N ALA A 150 2.80 -19.56 7.18
CA ALA A 150 3.58 -19.14 8.34
C ALA A 150 2.76 -18.29 9.32
N LEU A 151 1.91 -17.39 8.82
CA LEU A 151 0.98 -16.61 9.62
C LEU A 151 0.04 -17.52 10.41
N VAL A 152 -0.59 -18.49 9.74
CA VAL A 152 -1.53 -19.41 10.40
C VAL A 152 -0.80 -20.30 11.40
N ALA A 153 0.30 -20.94 10.99
CA ALA A 153 1.05 -21.86 11.84
C ALA A 153 1.57 -21.17 13.10
N VAL A 154 2.23 -20.02 12.96
CA VAL A 154 2.80 -19.29 14.11
C VAL A 154 1.69 -18.68 14.97
N SER A 155 0.60 -18.16 14.41
CA SER A 155 -0.53 -17.69 15.23
C SER A 155 -1.25 -18.79 16.00
N LEU A 156 -1.24 -20.03 15.51
CA LEU A 156 -1.78 -21.17 16.26
C LEU A 156 -0.83 -21.64 17.38
N LEU A 157 0.49 -21.50 17.18
CA LEU A 157 1.53 -21.92 18.13
C LEU A 157 1.86 -20.85 19.18
N THR A 158 1.47 -19.59 18.95
CA THR A 158 1.72 -18.47 19.86
C THR A 158 0.49 -18.11 20.67
N GLU A 159 0.71 -17.41 21.78
CA GLU A 159 -0.35 -17.00 22.69
C GLU A 159 -1.28 -15.98 22.01
N PRO A 160 -2.62 -16.14 22.13
CA PRO A 160 -3.58 -15.19 21.59
C PRO A 160 -3.38 -13.79 22.15
N MET A 161 -3.69 -12.77 21.37
CA MET A 161 -3.65 -11.40 21.87
C MET A 161 -4.68 -11.24 23.01
N PRO A 162 -4.35 -10.54 24.13
CA PRO A 162 -5.27 -10.36 25.24
C PRO A 162 -6.62 -9.77 24.78
N GLU A 163 -7.74 -10.33 25.28
CA GLU A 163 -9.09 -9.97 24.83
C GLU A 163 -9.37 -8.46 24.99
N GLU A 164 -8.85 -7.82 26.04
CA GLU A 164 -8.96 -6.37 26.29
C GLU A 164 -8.43 -5.52 25.11
N HIS A 165 -7.38 -5.97 24.44
CA HIS A 165 -6.82 -5.25 23.30
C HIS A 165 -7.70 -5.42 22.06
N VAL A 166 -8.31 -6.59 21.88
CA VAL A 166 -9.22 -6.90 20.75
C VAL A 166 -10.54 -6.16 20.92
N GLU A 167 -11.08 -6.13 22.14
CA GLU A 167 -12.33 -5.43 22.48
C GLU A 167 -12.23 -3.94 22.22
N ARG A 168 -11.12 -3.29 22.56
CA ARG A 168 -10.91 -1.86 22.27
C ARG A 168 -11.00 -1.51 20.79
N PHE A 169 -10.50 -2.38 19.90
CA PHE A 169 -10.62 -2.16 18.45
C PHE A 169 -12.03 -2.48 17.93
N VAL A 170 -12.70 -3.50 18.49
CA VAL A 170 -14.06 -3.89 18.10
C VAL A 170 -15.11 -2.89 18.58
N GLU A 171 -15.01 -2.40 19.82
CA GLU A 171 -15.88 -1.34 20.35
C GLU A 171 -15.66 -0.02 19.63
N GLY A 172 -14.40 0.37 19.36
CA GLY A 172 -14.10 1.55 18.54
C GLY A 172 -14.73 1.45 17.15
N SER A 173 -14.68 0.27 16.52
CA SER A 173 -15.34 0.05 15.23
C SER A 173 -16.87 0.13 15.32
N LYS A 174 -17.49 -0.43 16.36
CA LYS A 174 -18.95 -0.36 16.57
C LYS A 174 -19.42 1.09 16.81
N ALA A 175 -18.69 1.84 17.62
CA ALA A 175 -19.00 3.24 17.90
C ALA A 175 -18.96 4.12 16.64
N SER A 176 -17.96 3.91 15.76
CA SER A 176 -17.93 4.61 14.47
C SER A 176 -19.08 4.21 13.54
N LEU A 177 -19.51 2.95 13.56
CA LEU A 177 -20.66 2.51 12.77
C LEU A 177 -21.99 3.08 13.30
N GLU A 178 -22.14 3.24 14.60
CA GLU A 178 -23.28 3.94 15.21
C GLU A 178 -23.29 5.43 14.87
N GLU A 179 -22.14 6.09 14.85
CA GLU A 179 -22.05 7.51 14.45
C GLU A 179 -22.39 7.73 12.96
N ILE A 180 -21.99 6.80 12.08
CA ILE A 180 -22.27 6.87 10.65
C ILE A 180 -23.72 6.44 10.32
N SER A 181 -24.29 5.50 11.07
CA SER A 181 -25.66 5.00 10.85
C SER A 181 -26.73 5.78 11.62
N GLY A 182 -26.33 6.61 12.57
CA GLY A 182 -27.22 7.47 13.35
C GLY A 182 -27.88 8.59 12.51
N PRO A 183 -28.98 9.18 13.01
CA PRO A 183 -29.64 10.28 12.32
C PRO A 183 -28.66 11.47 12.17
N PRO A 184 -28.67 12.18 11.02
CA PRO A 184 -27.80 13.31 10.80
C PRO A 184 -28.00 14.35 11.91
N ARG A 185 -26.89 14.81 12.51
CA ARG A 185 -26.93 15.84 13.57
C ARG A 185 -27.65 17.08 13.02
N PRO A 186 -28.57 17.70 13.79
CA PRO A 186 -29.17 18.96 13.40
C PRO A 186 -28.07 19.97 13.15
N ASP A 187 -28.12 20.65 12.01
CA ASP A 187 -27.16 21.65 11.64
C ASP A 187 -27.23 22.83 12.62
N ALA A 188 -26.08 23.19 13.18
CA ALA A 188 -25.96 24.34 14.09
C ALA A 188 -26.25 25.69 13.40
N SER A 189 -26.65 25.69 12.12
CA SER A 189 -27.09 26.86 11.35
C SER A 189 -28.60 27.14 11.42
N THR A 190 -29.40 26.28 12.03
CA THR A 190 -30.87 26.49 12.17
C THR A 190 -31.31 26.93 13.57
N ALA A 191 -30.41 27.42 14.41
CA ALA A 191 -30.72 27.96 15.74
C ALA A 191 -30.53 29.49 15.81
#